data_AF-A0ABC8KRH0-F1
#
_entry.id   AF-A0ABC8KRH0-F1
#
_cell.length_a   1.000
_cell.length_b   1.000
_cell.length_c   1.000
_cell.angle_alpha   90.00
_cell.angle_beta   90.00
_cell.angle_gamma   90.00
#
_symmetry.space_group_name_H-M   'P 1'
#
loop_
_entity.id
_entity.type
_entity.pdbx_description
1 polymer ?
#
loop_
_entity_poly.entity_id
_entity_poly.type
_entity_poly.pdbx_seq_one_letter_code
_entity_poly.pdbx_strand_id
1 'polypeptide(L)'
;MAQIHFTILIFALFFVNSSASFIQQSHPLDSLTETELKLVRKIINKTYHVGPEYRFTFQYVGLNEPDKSLVLSWHSSLDHNVKPPPRQAFVVARDNGKTREIVVDFSFGAIISDKIHVGDGYGYPVPVLRFMGSNTKLKSKAHK
;
A
#
# COMPACT_ATOMS: atom_id res chain seq x y z
N MET A 1 -55.53 17.81 -2.38
CA MET A 1 -54.21 18.45 -2.54
C MET A 1 -53.22 17.93 -1.50
N ALA A 2 -53.42 18.13 -0.19
CA ALA A 2 -52.47 17.73 0.87
C ALA A 2 -52.11 16.23 0.91
N GLN A 3 -53.07 15.33 0.68
CA GLN A 3 -52.84 13.87 0.72
C GLN A 3 -51.90 13.36 -0.38
N ILE A 4 -51.90 14.02 -1.54
CA ILE A 4 -51.04 13.66 -2.69
C ILE A 4 -49.59 14.11 -2.42
N HIS A 5 -49.41 15.25 -1.75
CA HIS A 5 -48.07 15.70 -1.33
C HIS A 5 -47.48 14.80 -0.24
N PHE A 6 -48.32 14.30 0.67
CA PHE A 6 -47.89 13.38 1.73
C PHE A 6 -47.44 12.02 1.17
N THR A 7 -48.14 11.46 0.18
CA THR A 7 -47.73 10.21 -0.47
C THR A 7 -46.47 10.37 -1.32
N ILE A 8 -46.31 11.50 -2.02
CA ILE A 8 -45.08 11.82 -2.76
C ILE A 8 -43.88 11.95 -1.81
N LEU A 9 -44.07 12.58 -0.63
CA LEU A 9 -43.02 12.71 0.38
C LEU A 9 -42.58 11.34 0.91
N ILE A 10 -43.52 10.44 1.21
CA ILE A 10 -43.20 9.07 1.66
C ILE A 10 -42.47 8.27 0.58
N PHE A 11 -42.88 8.39 -0.68
CA PHE A 11 -42.23 7.71 -1.80
C PHE A 11 -40.81 8.23 -2.05
N ALA A 12 -40.58 9.54 -1.90
CA ALA A 12 -39.26 10.15 -1.97
C ALA A 12 -38.33 9.67 -0.83
N LEU A 13 -38.85 9.50 0.40
CA LEU A 13 -38.08 8.97 1.53
C LEU A 13 -37.69 7.50 1.34
N PHE A 14 -38.52 6.69 0.66
CA PHE A 14 -38.18 5.30 0.31
C PHE A 14 -37.09 5.21 -0.77
N PHE A 15 -37.09 6.13 -1.75
CA PHE A 15 -36.10 6.13 -2.84
C PHE A 15 -34.71 6.62 -2.40
N VAL A 16 -34.61 7.47 -1.38
CA VAL A 16 -33.33 8.04 -0.91
C VAL A 16 -32.51 7.04 -0.06
N ASN A 17 -33.10 5.94 0.41
CA ASN A 17 -32.42 4.98 1.31
C ASN A 17 -31.70 3.82 0.60
N SER A 18 -31.67 3.78 -0.74
CA SER A 18 -31.13 2.63 -1.49
C SER A 18 -29.76 2.87 -2.11
N SER A 19 -28.93 3.74 -1.53
CA SER A 19 -27.50 3.80 -1.83
C SER A 19 -26.70 2.93 -0.85
N ALA A 20 -27.05 1.64 -0.76
CA ALA A 20 -26.14 0.66 -0.20
C ALA A 20 -24.96 0.55 -1.18
N SER A 21 -23.86 1.25 -0.89
CA SER A 21 -22.60 1.00 -1.56
C SER A 21 -22.27 -0.48 -1.30
N PHE A 22 -22.43 -1.33 -2.32
CA PHE A 22 -21.75 -2.62 -2.34
C PHE A 22 -20.26 -2.30 -2.29
N ILE A 23 -19.69 -2.27 -1.09
CA ILE A 23 -18.24 -2.25 -0.91
C ILE A 23 -17.80 -3.60 -1.45
N GLN A 24 -17.37 -3.63 -2.72
CA GLN A 24 -16.68 -4.77 -3.27
C GLN A 24 -15.45 -4.99 -2.39
N GLN A 25 -15.50 -6.03 -1.56
CA GLN A 25 -14.38 -6.38 -0.70
C GLN A 25 -13.20 -6.71 -1.61
N SER A 26 -12.16 -5.88 -1.58
CA SER A 26 -10.93 -6.13 -2.32
C SER A 26 -10.37 -7.47 -1.89
N HIS A 27 -9.97 -8.29 -2.86
CA HIS A 27 -9.40 -9.59 -2.57
C HIS A 27 -8.08 -9.38 -1.81
N PRO A 28 -7.79 -10.17 -0.76
CA PRO A 28 -6.60 -9.97 0.07
C PRO A 28 -5.29 -10.07 -0.73
N LEU A 29 -5.28 -10.80 -1.84
CA LEU A 29 -4.14 -10.93 -2.76
C LEU A 29 -4.17 -9.95 -3.95
N ASP A 30 -5.11 -9.00 -3.98
CA ASP A 30 -5.08 -7.95 -4.99
C ASP A 30 -3.81 -7.12 -4.84
N SER A 31 -3.23 -6.72 -5.97
CA SER A 31 -2.10 -5.79 -6.02
C SER A 31 -2.39 -4.51 -5.22
N LEU A 32 -1.32 -3.84 -4.78
CA LEU A 32 -1.46 -2.55 -4.13
C LEU A 32 -2.10 -1.52 -5.06
N THR A 33 -3.13 -0.84 -4.56
CA THR A 33 -3.80 0.26 -5.25
C THR A 33 -2.98 1.55 -5.19
N GLU A 34 -3.30 2.52 -6.04
CA GLU A 34 -2.62 3.83 -6.04
C GLU A 34 -2.77 4.55 -4.68
N THR A 35 -3.95 4.44 -4.05
CA THR A 35 -4.23 5.03 -2.74
C THR A 35 -3.39 4.38 -1.65
N GLU A 36 -3.24 3.05 -1.68
CA GLU A 36 -2.36 2.31 -0.77
C GLU A 36 -0.89 2.69 -0.98
N LEU A 37 -0.41 2.83 -2.22
CA LEU A 37 0.95 3.28 -2.50
C LEU A 37 1.21 4.70 -1.99
N LYS A 38 0.24 5.62 -2.16
CA LYS A 38 0.32 6.98 -1.58
C LYS A 38 0.33 6.92 -0.05
N LEU A 39 -0.45 6.03 0.55
CA LEU A 39 -0.50 5.82 1.99
C LEU A 39 0.83 5.30 2.52
N VAL A 40 1.44 4.29 1.87
CA VAL A 40 2.80 3.80 2.19
C VAL A 40 3.78 4.96 2.20
N ARG A 41 3.83 5.76 1.13
CA ARG A 41 4.71 6.94 1.07
C ARG A 41 4.45 7.89 2.24
N LYS A 42 3.18 8.19 2.54
CA LYS A 42 2.81 9.09 3.65
C LYS A 42 3.29 8.55 5.00
N ILE A 43 3.13 7.25 5.26
CA ILE A 43 3.54 6.62 6.51
C ILE A 43 5.06 6.62 6.65
N ILE A 44 5.77 6.21 5.60
CA ILE A 44 7.23 6.19 5.57
C ILE A 44 7.80 7.60 5.76
N ASN A 45 7.21 8.62 5.11
CA ASN A 45 7.63 10.01 5.23
C ASN A 45 7.53 10.59 6.64
N LYS A 46 6.71 10.01 7.52
CA LYS A 46 6.64 10.44 8.93
C LYS A 46 7.88 10.05 9.72
N THR A 47 8.53 8.95 9.32
CA THR A 47 9.68 8.38 10.04
C THR A 47 10.99 8.70 9.34
N TYR A 48 11.01 8.67 8.01
CA TYR A 48 12.18 8.96 7.18
C TYR A 48 11.90 10.15 6.29
N HIS A 49 12.89 11.03 6.16
CA HIS A 49 12.81 12.09 5.17
C HIS A 49 13.02 11.49 3.77
N VAL A 50 11.98 11.51 2.94
CA VAL A 50 12.01 11.02 1.56
C VAL A 50 11.91 12.21 0.61
N GLY A 51 12.80 12.25 -0.38
CA GLY A 51 12.84 13.32 -1.37
C GLY A 51 14.16 13.35 -2.12
N PRO A 52 14.30 14.24 -3.13
CA PRO A 52 15.51 14.34 -3.94
C PRO A 52 16.76 14.70 -3.14
N GLU A 53 16.61 15.47 -2.06
CA GLU A 53 17.70 15.87 -1.16
C GLU A 53 18.08 14.77 -0.15
N TYR A 54 17.25 13.73 -0.03
CA TYR A 54 17.42 12.71 1.00
C TYR A 54 17.92 11.40 0.40
N ARG A 55 18.71 10.68 1.19
CA ARG A 55 19.35 9.42 0.79
C ARG A 55 18.43 8.21 1.00
N PHE A 56 17.14 8.45 1.21
CA PHE A 56 16.10 7.43 1.31
C PHE A 56 15.46 7.20 -0.06
N THR A 57 15.54 5.97 -0.56
CA THR A 57 14.97 5.59 -1.85
C THR A 57 14.24 4.27 -1.76
N PHE A 58 13.08 4.17 -2.39
CA PHE A 58 12.34 2.91 -2.53
C PHE A 58 12.97 2.07 -3.65
N GLN A 59 13.30 0.81 -3.38
CA GLN A 59 13.69 -0.17 -4.40
C GLN A 59 12.52 -1.07 -4.77
N TYR A 60 11.70 -1.42 -3.79
CA TYR A 60 10.53 -2.24 -3.98
C TYR A 60 9.42 -1.83 -3.02
N VAL A 61 8.17 -1.83 -3.52
CA VAL A 61 6.97 -1.68 -2.72
C VAL A 61 5.95 -2.66 -3.28
N GLY A 62 5.50 -3.60 -2.45
CA GLY A 62 4.56 -4.63 -2.86
C GLY A 62 3.66 -5.05 -1.71
N LEU A 63 2.66 -5.87 -2.02
CA LEU A 63 1.80 -6.47 -1.02
C LEU A 63 2.67 -7.37 -0.11
N ASN A 64 2.59 -7.16 1.20
CA ASN A 64 3.07 -8.16 2.14
C ASN A 64 2.01 -9.25 2.21
N GLU A 65 2.29 -10.39 1.60
CA GLU A 65 1.31 -11.46 1.45
C GLU A 65 0.80 -11.91 2.84
N PRO A 66 -0.53 -11.95 3.04
CA PRO A 66 -1.12 -12.41 4.29
C PRO A 66 -0.88 -13.91 4.49
N ASP A 67 -0.94 -14.36 5.74
CA ASP A 67 -0.76 -15.77 6.08
C ASP A 67 -1.75 -16.67 5.32
N LYS A 68 -1.24 -17.77 4.77
CA LYS A 68 -2.01 -18.70 3.94
C LYS A 68 -3.23 -19.27 4.67
N SER A 69 -3.10 -19.58 5.96
CA SER A 69 -4.20 -20.12 6.74
C SER A 69 -5.33 -19.09 6.90
N LEU A 70 -4.99 -17.81 7.07
CA LEU A 70 -5.97 -16.72 7.14
C LEU A 70 -6.68 -16.54 5.81
N VAL A 71 -5.95 -16.55 4.69
CA VAL A 71 -6.56 -16.44 3.35
C VAL A 71 -7.50 -17.61 3.08
N LEU A 72 -7.10 -18.84 3.42
CA LEU A 72 -7.95 -20.02 3.26
C LEU A 72 -9.19 -19.97 4.15
N SER A 73 -9.07 -19.51 5.39
CA SER A 73 -10.20 -19.37 6.31
C SER A 73 -11.22 -18.33 5.82
N TRP A 74 -10.73 -17.21 5.28
CA TRP A 74 -11.56 -16.17 4.66
C TRP A 74 -12.20 -16.67 3.36
N HIS A 75 -11.45 -17.37 2.49
CA HIS A 75 -11.96 -17.86 1.23
C HIS A 75 -13.01 -18.98 1.40
N SER A 76 -12.88 -19.79 2.45
CA SER A 76 -13.81 -20.90 2.75
C SER A 76 -15.05 -20.46 3.53
N SER A 77 -15.13 -19.21 4.00
CA SER A 77 -16.30 -18.74 4.71
C SER A 77 -17.48 -18.58 3.76
N LEU A 78 -18.53 -19.37 3.98
CA LEU A 78 -19.79 -19.28 3.24
C LEU A 78 -20.58 -18.00 3.56
N ASP A 79 -20.26 -17.37 4.69
CA ASP A 79 -20.93 -16.19 5.18
C ASP A 79 -20.05 -14.97 4.94
N HIS A 80 -20.59 -13.90 4.33
CA HIS A 80 -19.87 -12.66 4.01
C HIS A 80 -19.45 -11.85 5.27
N ASN A 81 -19.61 -12.43 6.46
CA ASN A 81 -19.35 -11.81 7.74
C ASN A 81 -17.88 -11.98 8.20
N VAL A 82 -17.10 -12.85 7.55
CA VAL A 82 -15.67 -12.99 7.84
C VAL A 82 -14.91 -11.89 7.13
N LYS A 83 -14.19 -11.07 7.91
CA LYS A 83 -13.36 -9.99 7.36
C LYS A 83 -12.11 -10.58 6.67
N PRO A 84 -11.68 -10.01 5.53
CA PRO A 84 -10.43 -10.42 4.92
C PRO A 84 -9.24 -10.12 5.85
N PRO A 85 -8.12 -10.86 5.70
CA PRO A 85 -6.92 -10.58 6.47
C PRO A 85 -6.44 -9.14 6.23
N PRO A 86 -5.81 -8.50 7.24
CA PRO A 86 -5.29 -7.15 7.10
C PRO A 86 -4.32 -7.03 5.93
N ARG A 87 -4.51 -6.00 5.10
CA ARG A 87 -3.59 -5.69 4.01
C ARG A 87 -2.40 -4.91 4.54
N GLN A 88 -1.22 -5.33 4.10
CA GLN A 88 0.07 -4.78 4.52
C GLN A 88 0.94 -4.58 3.28
N ALA A 89 1.88 -3.64 3.35
CA ALA A 89 2.92 -3.49 2.32
C ALA A 89 4.27 -3.94 2.84
N PHE A 90 4.99 -4.66 2.00
CA PHE A 90 6.41 -4.91 2.16
C PHE A 90 7.19 -3.90 1.33
N VAL A 91 8.14 -3.23 1.96
CA VAL A 91 8.93 -2.16 1.38
C VAL A 91 10.40 -2.49 1.54
N VAL A 92 11.11 -2.56 0.42
CA VAL A 92 12.57 -2.56 0.42
C VAL A 92 13.04 -1.16 0.08
N ALA A 93 13.76 -0.53 1.00
CA ALA A 93 14.27 0.82 0.85
C ALA A 93 15.77 0.88 1.15
N ARG A 94 16.44 1.86 0.55
CA ARG A 94 17.82 2.19 0.83
C ARG A 94 17.87 3.51 1.52
N ASP A 95 18.55 3.50 2.65
CA ASP A 95 18.76 4.64 3.50
C ASP A 95 20.25 4.72 3.81
N ASN A 96 20.91 5.77 3.31
CA ASN A 96 22.35 5.99 3.53
C ASN A 96 23.23 4.79 3.16
N GLY A 97 22.86 4.04 2.11
CA GLY A 97 23.59 2.87 1.64
C GLY A 97 23.23 1.56 2.35
N LYS A 98 22.42 1.60 3.40
CA LYS A 98 21.88 0.40 4.07
C LYS A 98 20.56 0.00 3.42
N THR A 99 20.35 -1.29 3.25
CA THR A 99 19.07 -1.84 2.80
C THR A 99 18.19 -2.09 4.02
N ARG A 100 16.93 -1.66 3.94
CA ARG A 100 15.90 -1.83 4.96
C ARG A 100 14.73 -2.60 4.39
N GLU A 101 14.20 -3.50 5.19
CA GLU A 101 13.00 -4.28 4.96
C GLU A 101 11.94 -3.80 5.95
N ILE A 102 10.93 -3.10 5.43
CA ILE A 102 9.92 -2.41 6.22
C ILE A 102 8.56 -3.01 5.92
N VAL A 103 7.79 -3.32 6.96
CA VAL A 103 6.39 -3.74 6.84
C VAL A 103 5.50 -2.62 7.34
N VAL A 104 4.58 -2.19 6.48
CA VAL A 104 3.58 -1.15 6.77
C VAL A 104 2.21 -1.79 6.86
N ASP A 105 1.52 -1.57 7.97
CA ASP A 105 0.14 -2.02 8.15
C ASP A 105 -0.85 -0.90 7.83
N PHE A 106 -1.81 -1.17 6.95
CA PHE A 106 -2.79 -0.17 6.51
C PHE A 106 -3.92 0.04 7.50
N SER A 107 -4.22 -0.94 8.35
CA SER A 107 -5.27 -0.86 9.36
C SER A 107 -4.84 0.05 10.51
N PHE A 108 -3.58 -0.06 10.95
CA PHE A 108 -2.99 0.84 11.95
C PHE A 108 -2.43 2.13 11.33
N GLY A 109 -2.17 2.14 10.03
CA GLY A 109 -1.53 3.27 9.34
C GLY A 109 -0.12 3.52 9.85
N ALA A 110 0.63 2.47 10.15
CA ALA A 110 1.90 2.51 10.86
C ALA A 110 2.92 1.48 10.34
N ILE A 111 4.20 1.71 10.66
CA ILE A 111 5.27 0.73 10.45
C ILE A 111 5.21 -0.28 11.60
N ILE A 112 5.06 -1.57 11.27
CA ILE A 112 5.01 -2.66 12.26
C ILE A 112 6.30 -3.46 12.34
N SER A 113 7.18 -3.33 11.34
CA SER A 113 8.53 -3.91 11.35
C SER A 113 9.46 -3.01 10.52
N ASP A 114 10.65 -2.73 11.02
CA ASP A 114 11.78 -2.13 10.28
C ASP A 114 13.03 -2.95 10.62
N LYS A 115 13.55 -3.66 9.63
CA LYS A 115 14.77 -4.44 9.76
C LYS A 115 15.81 -3.91 8.80
N ILE A 116 17.00 -3.63 9.31
CA ILE A 116 18.15 -3.41 8.44
C ILE A 116 18.61 -4.78 7.96
N HIS A 117 18.71 -4.97 6.65
CA HIS A 117 19.27 -6.19 6.10
C HIS A 117 20.77 -6.23 6.43
N VAL A 118 21.13 -7.04 7.42
CA VAL A 118 22.52 -7.30 7.83
C VAL A 118 22.84 -8.73 7.40
N GLY A 119 23.17 -8.92 6.14
CA GLY A 119 23.59 -10.21 5.61
C GLY A 119 25.09 -10.24 5.37
N ASP A 120 25.73 -11.37 5.69
CA ASP A 120 27.09 -11.71 5.26
C ASP A 120 27.19 -11.95 3.73
N GLY A 121 26.06 -11.83 3.02
CA GLY A 121 25.96 -11.95 1.57
C GLY A 121 26.02 -10.59 0.87
N TYR A 122 26.84 -10.51 -0.18
CA TYR A 122 27.00 -9.36 -1.09
C TYR A 122 25.74 -8.99 -1.93
N GLY A 123 24.55 -9.35 -1.46
CA GLY A 123 23.28 -9.13 -2.15
C GLY A 123 22.81 -7.69 -2.03
N TYR A 124 22.78 -6.98 -3.16
CA TYR A 124 22.20 -5.63 -3.24
C TYR A 124 20.80 -5.68 -3.87
N PRO A 125 19.85 -4.85 -3.39
CA PRO A 125 18.52 -4.78 -3.99
C PRO A 125 18.59 -4.27 -5.43
N VAL A 126 17.55 -4.59 -6.20
CA VAL A 126 17.42 -4.24 -7.62
C VAL A 126 17.70 -2.75 -7.84
N PRO A 127 18.55 -2.37 -8.81
CA PRO A 127 18.82 -0.97 -9.12
C PRO A 127 17.55 -0.23 -9.56
N VAL A 128 17.34 0.98 -9.04
CA VAL A 128 16.22 1.85 -9.46
C VAL A 128 16.62 2.62 -10.72
N LEU A 129 15.70 2.75 -11.69
CA LEU A 129 15.90 3.46 -12.96
C LEU A 129 16.56 4.85 -12.80
N ARG A 130 16.18 5.60 -11.77
CA ARG A 130 16.78 6.92 -11.47
C ARG A 130 18.30 6.83 -11.31
N PHE A 131 18.82 5.83 -10.62
CA PHE A 131 20.26 5.66 -10.43
C PHE A 131 20.97 5.25 -11.73
N MET A 132 20.30 4.45 -12.57
CA MET A 132 20.86 4.06 -13.87
C MET A 132 21.03 5.28 -14.79
N GLY A 133 20.06 6.20 -14.80
CA GLY A 133 20.16 7.46 -15.56
C GLY A 133 21.24 8.43 -15.05
N SER A 134 21.54 8.44 -13.74
CA SER A 134 22.65 9.25 -13.20
C SER A 134 24.02 8.69 -13.59
N ASN A 135 24.20 7.37 -13.59
CA ASN A 135 25.48 6.73 -13.90
C ASN A 135 25.91 6.91 -15.37
N THR A 136 24.97 6.90 -16.31
CA THR A 136 25.26 7.15 -17.73
C THR A 136 25.78 8.58 -17.95
N LYS A 137 25.25 9.56 -17.22
CA LYS A 137 25.67 10.97 -17.28
C LYS A 137 27.03 11.22 -16.62
N LEU A 138 27.39 10.44 -15.60
CA LEU A 138 28.72 10.49 -14.98
C LEU A 138 29.81 9.95 -15.94
N LYS A 139 29.54 8.84 -16.63
CA LYS A 139 30.47 8.27 -17.61
C LYS A 139 30.80 9.26 -18.74
N SER A 140 29.83 10.02 -19.24
CA SER A 140 30.08 11.01 -20.31
C SER A 140 30.88 12.23 -19.84
N LYS A 141 30.85 12.57 -18.55
CA LYS A 141 31.63 13.67 -17.98
C LYS A 141 33.07 13.29 -17.64
N ALA A 142 33.33 12.03 -17.29
CA ALA A 142 34.67 11.56 -16.93
C ALA A 142 35.61 11.41 -18.14
N HIS A 143 35.09 11.44 -19.36
CA HIS A 143 35.84 11.37 -20.62
C HIS A 143 36.11 12.75 -21.26
N LYS A 144 35.91 13.84 -20.52
CA LYS A 144 36.20 15.21 -20.95
C LYS A 144 37.18 15.87 -19.99
#